data_AF-A0A091L9W3-F1
#
_entry.id   AF-A0A091L9W3-F1
#
_cell.length_a   1.000
_cell.length_b   1.000
_cell.length_c   1.000
_cell.angle_alpha   90.00
_cell.angle_beta   90.00
_cell.angle_gamma   90.00
#
_symmetry.space_group_name_H-M   'P 1'
#
loop_
_entity.id
_entity.type
_entity.pdbx_description
1 polymer ?
#
loop_
_entity_poly.entity_id
_entity_poly.type
_entity_poly.pdbx_seq_one_letter_code
_entity_poly.pdbx_strand_id
1 'polypeptide(L)'
;VRNYKRLTALTVLDYALESLDNLRPGDCIVCFSKNDIYSVSRQIEARGLECAVIYGSLPPGTKLEQAKKFNDPDDPCKILVATDAIGMGLNLCIRRIIFNSIVKPTINEKGEKEIDSITTSQALQIAGRAGRYGSSFKQGEVTTMHRDDLVQLKEILSEPVRPVKAAGLHPTPEQIEMFAYHLPDATLSNLIDIFVSLSQVDGLYFVCNIDDFKFIADMIQHIPLNLRSRYVFCTAPLNRKEPFVCTMLLKFARQFSRNEPLTFNWLCRHTKWPLAAPKNIKELVHLEAVHDVFDLYLWLSYRFMDMFPDAVLVRDIQKKLDDIIQVGVSNITKLIRASQSAAAPGTAEVLSEDFPLSRTKRDTRAVSDHHGAKSAEAFSIAVEVPGERRAKNLKAYRSATRQEDLKSHGRGSLANRLLREGLLTQEMLRQLESEWQDQHRNGRYGLGSKRDDQNSSNEAGKKKK
;
A
#
# COMPACT_ATOMS: atom_id res chain seq x y z
N VAL A 1 2.96 7.61 32.16
CA VAL A 1 2.22 8.11 30.98
C VAL A 1 1.75 9.54 31.25
N ARG A 2 2.03 10.49 30.35
CA ARG A 2 1.43 11.84 30.42
C ARG A 2 0.31 11.91 29.38
N ASN A 3 -0.91 12.22 29.83
CA ASN A 3 -2.08 12.27 28.96
C ASN A 3 -2.37 13.71 28.56
N TYR A 4 -2.62 13.94 27.28
CA TYR A 4 -2.96 15.24 26.73
C TYR A 4 -4.34 15.17 26.07
N LYS A 5 -5.13 16.24 26.22
CA LYS A 5 -6.40 16.42 25.52
C LYS A 5 -6.19 17.35 24.33
N ARG A 6 -7.09 17.30 23.36
CA ARG A 6 -7.11 18.26 22.25
C ARG A 6 -7.26 19.68 22.81
N LEU A 7 -6.48 20.62 22.28
CA LEU A 7 -6.41 22.00 22.77
C LEU A 7 -7.63 22.85 22.38
N THR A 8 -8.35 22.44 21.34
CA THR A 8 -9.54 23.10 20.79
C THR A 8 -10.67 22.08 20.62
N ALA A 9 -11.91 22.53 20.37
CA ALA A 9 -13.07 21.65 20.16
C ALA A 9 -13.17 21.18 18.69
N LEU A 10 -13.58 19.93 18.47
CA LEU A 10 -13.77 19.31 17.15
C LEU A 10 -15.23 18.87 17.07
N THR A 11 -15.91 19.20 15.98
CA THR A 11 -17.31 18.86 15.80
C THR A 11 -17.51 18.20 14.44
N VAL A 12 -18.10 17.00 14.45
CA VAL A 12 -18.57 16.36 13.22
C VAL A 12 -19.92 16.97 12.88
N LEU A 13 -20.07 17.50 11.67
CA LEU A 13 -21.29 18.17 11.24
C LEU A 13 -22.41 17.15 10.96
N ASP A 14 -23.65 17.60 11.04
CA ASP A 14 -24.84 16.78 10.75
C ASP A 14 -25.27 16.80 9.28
N TYR A 15 -24.61 17.64 8.48
CA TYR A 15 -24.85 17.79 7.04
C TYR A 15 -23.55 17.62 6.27
N ALA A 16 -23.64 17.00 5.09
CA ALA A 16 -22.55 16.89 4.12
C ALA A 16 -22.34 18.22 3.39
N LEU A 17 -21.22 18.36 2.68
CA LEU A 17 -21.00 19.53 1.81
C LEU A 17 -21.99 19.54 0.63
N GLU A 18 -22.29 18.36 0.08
CA GLU A 18 -23.19 18.07 -1.04
C GLU A 18 -22.75 18.66 -2.38
N SER A 19 -22.54 19.98 -2.45
CA SER A 19 -22.04 20.70 -3.62
C SER A 19 -20.81 21.54 -3.27
N LEU A 20 -19.89 21.66 -4.23
CA LEU A 20 -18.74 22.57 -4.13
C LEU A 20 -19.15 24.04 -4.07
N ASP A 21 -20.40 24.38 -4.39
CA ASP A 21 -20.94 25.74 -4.23
C ASP A 21 -21.03 26.16 -2.75
N ASN A 22 -21.04 25.19 -1.83
CA ASN A 22 -21.07 25.41 -0.38
C ASN A 22 -19.67 25.57 0.25
N LEU A 23 -18.62 25.69 -0.58
CA LEU A 23 -17.25 25.88 -0.11
C LEU A 23 -17.09 27.24 0.58
N ARG A 24 -16.27 27.24 1.63
CA ARG A 24 -16.02 28.40 2.49
C ARG A 24 -14.52 28.55 2.74
N PRO A 25 -14.04 29.78 3.02
CA PRO A 25 -12.66 29.98 3.42
C PRO A 25 -12.25 29.11 4.61
N GLY A 26 -11.12 28.40 4.47
CA GLY A 26 -10.60 27.46 5.45
C GLY A 26 -11.08 26.01 5.25
N ASP A 27 -11.82 25.72 4.19
CA ASP A 27 -12.20 24.36 3.81
C ASP A 27 -11.00 23.60 3.22
N CYS A 28 -10.84 22.35 3.66
CA CYS A 28 -9.90 21.41 3.09
C CYS A 28 -10.62 20.14 2.64
N ILE A 29 -10.62 19.88 1.34
CA ILE A 29 -11.13 18.65 0.75
C ILE A 29 -10.01 17.62 0.72
N VAL A 30 -10.24 16.47 1.36
CA VAL A 30 -9.30 15.36 1.44
C VAL A 30 -9.68 14.27 0.45
N CYS A 31 -8.78 14.00 -0.48
CA CYS A 31 -8.92 12.98 -1.53
C CYS A 31 -7.92 11.85 -1.32
N PHE A 32 -8.29 10.62 -1.69
CA PHE A 32 -7.41 9.45 -1.58
C PHE A 32 -6.73 9.03 -2.89
N SER A 33 -6.98 9.76 -3.99
CA SER A 33 -6.34 9.55 -5.29
C SER A 33 -5.87 10.87 -5.91
N LYS A 34 -4.79 10.83 -6.70
CA LYS A 34 -4.34 12.01 -7.49
C LYS A 34 -5.38 12.45 -8.52
N ASN A 35 -6.13 11.51 -9.08
CA ASN A 35 -7.19 11.81 -10.05
C ASN A 35 -8.30 12.65 -9.43
N ASP A 36 -8.69 12.34 -8.20
CA ASP A 36 -9.67 13.14 -7.45
C ASP A 36 -9.13 14.54 -7.15
N ILE A 37 -7.85 14.67 -6.79
CA ILE A 37 -7.21 15.98 -6.61
C ILE A 37 -7.36 16.83 -7.88
N TYR A 38 -7.05 16.26 -9.05
CA TYR A 38 -7.13 16.98 -10.32
C TYR A 38 -8.58 17.30 -10.71
N SER A 39 -9.51 16.38 -10.46
CA SER A 39 -10.94 16.58 -10.73
C SER A 39 -11.53 17.69 -9.86
N VAL A 40 -11.31 17.61 -8.54
CA VAL A 40 -11.84 18.57 -7.56
C VAL A 40 -11.23 19.95 -7.75
N SER A 41 -9.90 20.06 -7.89
CA SER A 41 -9.24 21.36 -8.12
C SER A 41 -9.76 22.07 -9.37
N ARG A 42 -9.99 21.34 -10.46
CA ARG A 42 -10.58 21.89 -11.68
C ARG A 42 -12.02 22.36 -11.46
N GLN A 43 -12.83 21.58 -10.75
CA GLN A 43 -14.23 21.94 -10.49
C GLN A 43 -14.36 23.20 -9.61
N ILE A 44 -13.41 23.42 -8.69
CA ILE A 44 -13.31 24.63 -7.88
C ILE A 44 -12.94 25.84 -8.74
N GLU A 45 -11.93 25.69 -9.60
CA GLU A 45 -11.51 26.77 -10.51
C GLU A 45 -12.60 27.13 -11.52
N ALA A 46 -13.37 26.14 -12.02
CA ALA A 46 -14.51 26.37 -12.90
C ALA A 46 -15.60 27.26 -12.26
N ARG A 47 -15.63 27.35 -10.92
CA ARG A 47 -16.51 28.22 -10.14
C ARG A 47 -15.88 29.59 -9.82
N GLY A 48 -14.69 29.87 -10.35
CA GLY A 48 -13.97 31.12 -10.11
C GLY A 48 -13.27 31.19 -8.75
N LEU A 49 -13.10 30.05 -8.05
CA LEU A 49 -12.40 29.99 -6.78
C LEU A 49 -10.96 29.49 -6.98
N GLU A 50 -10.02 30.03 -6.21
CA GLU A 50 -8.65 29.53 -6.15
C GLU A 50 -8.51 28.44 -5.07
N CYS A 51 -7.71 27.42 -5.37
CA CYS A 51 -7.36 26.38 -4.40
C CYS A 51 -5.86 26.06 -4.40
N ALA A 52 -5.34 25.75 -3.22
CA ALA A 52 -4.02 25.18 -3.02
C ALA A 52 -4.09 23.66 -3.15
N VAL A 53 -3.02 23.03 -3.64
CA VAL A 53 -2.99 21.58 -3.87
C VAL A 53 -1.81 20.94 -3.13
N ILE A 54 -2.08 19.92 -2.30
CA ILE A 54 -1.05 19.20 -1.54
C ILE A 54 -1.21 17.68 -1.65
N TYR A 55 -0.24 17.01 -2.28
CA TYR A 55 -0.17 15.55 -2.29
C TYR A 55 1.22 15.01 -1.96
N GLY A 56 1.29 13.72 -1.62
CA GLY A 56 2.45 13.07 -1.01
C GLY A 56 3.76 13.18 -1.80
N SER A 57 3.74 13.08 -3.12
CA SER A 57 4.95 13.13 -3.96
C SER A 57 5.44 14.55 -4.27
N LEU A 58 4.74 15.59 -3.83
CA LEU A 58 5.23 16.96 -4.05
C LEU A 58 6.55 17.19 -3.30
N PRO A 59 7.51 17.90 -3.91
CA PRO A 59 8.72 18.34 -3.23
C PRO A 59 8.42 19.16 -1.97
N PRO A 60 9.32 19.15 -0.96
CA PRO A 60 9.12 19.87 0.29
C PRO A 60 8.91 21.38 0.13
N GLY A 61 9.66 22.06 -0.76
CA GLY A 61 9.52 23.50 -1.00
C GLY A 61 8.14 23.83 -1.56
N THR A 62 7.73 23.11 -2.59
CA THR A 62 6.39 23.23 -3.18
C THR A 62 5.27 23.01 -2.14
N LYS A 63 5.39 21.99 -1.27
CA LYS A 63 4.41 21.75 -0.19
C LYS A 63 4.31 22.93 0.78
N LEU A 64 5.46 23.49 1.18
CA LEU A 64 5.52 24.62 2.10
C LEU A 64 4.92 25.88 1.48
N GLU A 65 5.20 26.16 0.21
CA GLU A 65 4.65 27.32 -0.49
C GLU A 65 3.14 27.21 -0.72
N GLN A 66 2.63 26.02 -1.06
CA GLN A 66 1.17 25.78 -1.14
C GLN A 66 0.50 25.93 0.24
N ALA A 67 1.13 25.41 1.30
CA ALA A 67 0.64 25.58 2.66
C ALA A 67 0.67 27.06 3.11
N LYS A 68 1.72 27.79 2.76
CA LYS A 68 1.87 29.22 3.04
C LYS A 68 0.77 30.03 2.35
N LYS A 69 0.54 29.77 1.04
CA LYS A 69 -0.53 30.40 0.27
C LYS A 69 -1.90 30.20 0.92
N PHE A 70 -2.21 28.97 1.36
CA PHE A 70 -3.47 28.65 2.03
C PHE A 70 -3.59 29.29 3.43
N ASN A 71 -2.49 29.39 4.18
CA ASN A 71 -2.48 29.91 5.54
C ASN A 71 -2.48 31.44 5.61
N ASP A 72 -1.95 32.10 4.58
CA ASP A 72 -1.86 33.56 4.52
C ASP A 72 -3.28 34.16 4.57
N PRO A 73 -3.63 35.01 5.55
CA PRO A 73 -4.93 35.67 5.65
C PRO A 73 -5.25 36.62 4.48
N ASP A 74 -4.25 37.18 3.82
CA ASP A 74 -4.42 38.19 2.76
C ASP A 74 -4.51 37.56 1.36
N ASP A 75 -4.09 36.30 1.19
CA ASP A 75 -4.16 35.60 -0.09
C ASP A 75 -5.60 35.14 -0.43
N PRO A 76 -6.11 35.33 -1.66
CA PRO A 76 -7.46 34.87 -2.04
C PRO A 76 -7.65 33.34 -2.01
N CYS A 77 -6.56 32.56 -2.02
CA CYS A 77 -6.55 31.11 -2.06
C CYS A 77 -6.89 30.47 -0.70
N LYS A 78 -8.19 30.40 -0.39
CA LYS A 78 -8.68 29.91 0.92
C LYS A 78 -9.21 28.49 0.93
N ILE A 79 -9.08 27.75 -0.17
CA ILE A 79 -9.51 26.36 -0.28
C ILE A 79 -8.29 25.48 -0.47
N LEU A 80 -8.23 24.35 0.24
CA LEU A 80 -7.16 23.37 0.12
C LEU A 80 -7.72 22.05 -0.43
N VAL A 81 -7.11 21.52 -1.49
CA VAL A 81 -7.39 20.18 -2.00
C VAL A 81 -6.16 19.31 -1.72
N ALA A 82 -6.30 18.30 -0.89
CA ALA A 82 -5.15 17.56 -0.40
C ALA A 82 -5.37 16.06 -0.26
N THR A 83 -4.28 15.31 -0.19
CA THR A 83 -4.30 13.89 0.19
C THR A 83 -4.10 13.70 1.69
N ASP A 84 -4.18 12.46 2.17
CA ASP A 84 -3.85 12.07 3.55
C ASP A 84 -2.43 12.47 4.00
N ALA A 85 -1.56 12.89 3.06
CA ALA A 85 -0.26 13.52 3.35
C ALA A 85 -0.35 14.70 4.34
N ILE A 86 -1.47 15.42 4.42
CA ILE A 86 -1.65 16.52 5.40
C ILE A 86 -1.80 16.02 6.84
N GLY A 87 -2.01 14.71 7.04
CA GLY A 87 -2.14 14.07 8.34
C GLY A 87 -0.91 14.23 9.22
N MET A 88 0.25 14.60 8.65
CA MET A 88 1.49 14.92 9.35
C MET A 88 2.38 15.92 8.59
N GLY A 89 3.39 16.48 9.27
CA GLY A 89 4.46 17.25 8.61
C GLY A 89 4.19 18.72 8.28
N LEU A 90 2.93 19.15 8.10
CA LEU A 90 2.60 20.55 7.77
C LEU A 90 1.75 21.23 8.85
N ASN A 91 2.03 22.51 9.08
CA ASN A 91 1.18 23.39 9.88
C ASN A 91 0.18 24.08 8.95
N LEU A 92 -1.10 23.72 9.07
CA LEU A 92 -2.18 24.20 8.22
C LEU A 92 -3.29 24.80 9.07
N CYS A 93 -3.79 25.96 8.66
CA CYS A 93 -4.89 26.69 9.29
C CYS A 93 -6.23 26.24 8.69
N ILE A 94 -6.62 24.99 8.93
CA ILE A 94 -7.85 24.41 8.38
C ILE A 94 -9.01 24.66 9.34
N ARG A 95 -10.12 25.19 8.84
CA ARG A 95 -11.37 25.32 9.60
C ARG A 95 -12.18 24.02 9.56
N ARG A 96 -12.40 23.50 8.35
CA ARG A 96 -13.29 22.37 8.09
C ARG A 96 -12.62 21.33 7.20
N ILE A 97 -12.58 20.09 7.65
CA ILE A 97 -12.14 18.94 6.86
C ILE A 97 -13.36 18.35 6.16
N ILE A 98 -13.28 18.16 4.85
CA ILE A 98 -14.29 17.51 4.02
C ILE A 98 -13.66 16.26 3.40
N PHE A 99 -14.10 15.07 3.82
CA PHE A 99 -13.70 13.83 3.17
C PHE A 99 -14.40 13.71 1.81
N ASN A 100 -13.64 13.71 0.70
CA ASN A 100 -14.21 13.54 -0.65
C ASN A 100 -14.81 12.15 -0.84
N SER A 101 -14.17 11.15 -0.24
CA SER A 101 -14.60 9.76 -0.12
C SER A 101 -14.12 9.25 1.24
N ILE A 102 -14.69 8.17 1.74
CA ILE A 102 -14.24 7.42 2.94
C ILE A 102 -13.49 6.14 2.58
N VAL A 103 -13.22 5.97 1.29
CA VAL A 103 -12.64 4.77 0.72
C VAL A 103 -11.31 5.11 0.07
N LYS A 104 -10.30 4.31 0.35
CA LYS A 104 -8.94 4.46 -0.15
C LYS A 104 -8.60 3.30 -1.09
N PRO A 105 -8.19 3.58 -2.34
CA PRO A 105 -7.66 2.55 -3.21
C PRO A 105 -6.31 2.08 -2.67
N THR A 106 -6.22 0.81 -2.30
CA THR A 106 -5.02 0.10 -1.88
C THR A 106 -4.58 -0.82 -3.02
N ILE A 107 -3.30 -1.21 -3.02
CA ILE A 107 -2.80 -2.23 -3.94
C ILE A 107 -2.29 -3.37 -3.08
N ASN A 108 -2.85 -4.56 -3.31
CA ASN A 108 -2.47 -5.73 -2.56
C ASN A 108 -1.14 -6.32 -3.03
N GLU A 109 -0.61 -7.28 -2.27
CA GLU A 109 0.65 -7.98 -2.56
C GLU A 109 0.67 -8.61 -3.97
N LYS A 110 -0.51 -8.91 -4.53
CA LYS A 110 -0.69 -9.45 -5.90
C LYS A 110 -0.74 -8.38 -7.00
N GLY A 111 -0.66 -7.09 -6.66
CA GLY A 111 -0.80 -5.98 -7.59
C GLY A 111 -2.24 -5.62 -7.95
N GLU A 112 -3.23 -6.27 -7.33
CA GLU A 112 -4.66 -6.00 -7.52
C GLU A 112 -5.08 -4.75 -6.72
N LYS A 113 -5.96 -3.93 -7.31
CA LYS A 113 -6.51 -2.75 -6.63
C LYS A 113 -7.63 -3.19 -5.69
N GLU A 114 -7.43 -2.99 -4.40
CA GLU A 114 -8.48 -3.13 -3.40
C GLU A 114 -9.02 -1.76 -2.98
N ILE A 115 -10.23 -1.79 -2.47
CA ILE A 115 -11.02 -0.61 -2.17
C ILE A 115 -11.41 -0.75 -0.71
N ASP A 116 -10.56 -0.22 0.17
CA ASP A 116 -10.71 -0.34 1.61
C ASP A 116 -11.28 0.94 2.22
N SER A 117 -12.16 0.80 3.20
CA SER A 117 -12.56 1.94 4.04
C SER A 117 -11.37 2.45 4.85
N ILE A 118 -11.28 3.77 5.03
CA ILE A 118 -10.24 4.35 5.88
C ILE A 118 -10.36 3.86 7.33
N THR A 119 -9.20 3.62 7.95
CA THR A 119 -9.18 3.19 9.36
C THR A 119 -9.54 4.35 10.29
N THR A 120 -10.04 4.04 11.50
CA THR A 120 -10.32 5.03 12.54
C THR A 120 -9.11 5.90 12.88
N SER A 121 -7.91 5.31 12.94
CA SER A 121 -6.68 6.06 13.22
C SER A 121 -6.38 7.10 12.13
N GLN A 122 -6.53 6.72 10.86
CA GLN A 122 -6.34 7.64 9.72
C GLN A 122 -7.41 8.74 9.72
N ALA A 123 -8.68 8.37 9.92
CA ALA A 123 -9.78 9.33 9.97
C ALA A 123 -9.57 10.35 11.10
N LEU A 124 -9.23 9.90 12.31
CA LEU A 124 -8.93 10.76 13.47
C LEU A 124 -7.72 11.66 13.22
N GLN A 125 -6.66 11.13 12.59
CA GLN A 125 -5.45 11.90 12.28
C GLN A 125 -5.73 13.03 11.29
N ILE A 126 -6.54 12.77 10.25
CA ILE A 126 -6.93 13.75 9.25
C ILE A 126 -7.93 14.75 9.84
N ALA A 127 -9.00 14.27 10.48
CA ALA A 127 -10.03 15.09 11.13
C ALA A 127 -9.42 16.04 12.18
N GLY A 128 -8.42 15.57 12.94
CA GLY A 128 -7.70 16.35 13.93
C GLY A 128 -6.90 17.53 13.37
N ARG A 129 -6.78 17.67 12.04
CA ARG A 129 -6.14 18.81 11.38
C ARG A 129 -7.00 20.07 11.36
N ALA A 130 -8.32 19.94 11.45
CA ALA A 130 -9.22 21.08 11.60
C ALA A 130 -8.98 21.79 12.94
N GLY A 131 -9.11 23.12 12.99
CA GLY A 131 -9.10 23.94 14.21
C GLY A 131 -7.86 23.78 15.09
N ARG A 132 -6.66 23.62 14.52
CA ARG A 132 -5.42 23.50 15.31
C ARG A 132 -5.18 24.73 16.18
N TYR A 133 -4.61 24.52 17.36
CA TYR A 133 -4.19 25.60 18.25
C TYR A 133 -3.16 26.50 17.55
N GLY A 134 -3.31 27.82 17.70
CA GLY A 134 -2.50 28.82 17.00
C GLY A 134 -2.99 29.15 15.58
N SER A 135 -4.04 28.48 15.08
CA SER A 135 -4.74 28.92 13.87
C SER A 135 -5.78 30.00 14.18
N SER A 136 -6.23 30.70 13.14
CA SER A 136 -7.33 31.68 13.23
C SER A 136 -8.68 31.04 13.61
N PHE A 137 -8.81 29.72 13.52
CA PHE A 137 -10.04 28.98 13.79
C PHE A 137 -10.00 28.31 15.17
N LYS A 138 -10.84 28.82 16.09
CA LYS A 138 -10.93 28.32 17.48
C LYS A 138 -11.61 26.95 17.61
N GLN A 139 -12.37 26.54 16.60
CA GLN A 139 -13.08 25.27 16.54
C GLN A 139 -12.84 24.62 15.17
N GLY A 140 -12.70 23.29 15.16
CA GLY A 140 -12.58 22.50 13.95
C GLY A 140 -13.90 21.82 13.60
N GLU A 141 -14.22 21.79 12.31
CA GLU A 141 -15.39 21.12 11.76
C GLU A 141 -14.95 19.94 10.88
N VAL A 142 -15.76 18.87 10.81
CA VAL A 142 -15.49 17.71 9.96
C VAL A 142 -16.78 17.26 9.30
N THR A 143 -16.74 16.99 8.00
CA THR A 143 -17.87 16.45 7.24
C THR A 143 -17.38 15.63 6.03
N THR A 144 -18.31 15.14 5.22
CA THR A 144 -18.07 14.42 3.96
C THR A 144 -18.59 15.24 2.77
N MET A 145 -18.13 14.90 1.57
CA MET A 145 -18.65 15.46 0.33
C MET A 145 -20.08 14.97 0.07
N HIS A 146 -20.30 13.66 0.21
CA HIS A 146 -21.58 13.01 -0.02
C HIS A 146 -22.28 12.64 1.28
N ARG A 147 -23.62 12.75 1.30
CA ARG A 147 -24.45 12.46 2.49
C ARG A 147 -24.38 11.00 2.92
N ASP A 148 -24.29 10.08 1.97
CA ASP A 148 -24.20 8.64 2.22
C ASP A 148 -22.96 8.26 3.05
N ASP A 149 -21.87 9.00 2.87
CA ASP A 149 -20.60 8.76 3.57
C ASP A 149 -20.60 9.32 4.99
N LEU A 150 -21.49 10.27 5.30
CA LEU A 150 -21.48 10.97 6.60
C LEU A 150 -21.81 10.04 7.77
N VAL A 151 -22.73 9.10 7.55
CA VAL A 151 -23.11 8.09 8.56
C VAL A 151 -21.91 7.20 8.88
N GLN A 152 -21.26 6.68 7.84
CA GLN A 152 -20.08 5.84 7.98
C GLN A 152 -18.90 6.60 8.62
N LEU A 153 -18.69 7.88 8.28
CA LEU A 153 -17.66 8.69 8.92
C LEU A 153 -17.90 8.83 10.44
N LYS A 154 -19.14 9.07 10.85
CA LYS A 154 -19.51 9.16 12.28
C LYS A 154 -19.24 7.84 13.01
N GLU A 155 -19.59 6.71 12.39
CA GLU A 155 -19.29 5.37 12.91
C GLU A 155 -17.78 5.17 13.07
N ILE A 156 -17.00 5.41 12.01
CA ILE A 156 -15.53 5.26 12.01
C ILE A 156 -14.88 6.11 13.10
N LEU A 157 -15.28 7.37 13.25
CA LEU A 157 -14.72 8.29 14.25
C LEU A 157 -15.12 7.93 15.69
N SER A 158 -16.21 7.20 15.88
CA SER A 158 -16.69 6.74 17.19
C SER A 158 -16.08 5.41 17.63
N GLU A 159 -15.51 4.62 16.70
CA GLU A 159 -14.90 3.33 17.01
C GLU A 159 -13.64 3.51 17.90
N PRO A 160 -13.44 2.69 18.94
CA PRO A 160 -12.20 2.72 19.71
C PRO A 160 -11.01 2.21 18.90
N VAL A 161 -9.90 2.96 18.92
CA VAL A 161 -8.65 2.53 18.29
C VAL A 161 -8.08 1.33 19.02
N ARG A 162 -7.91 0.22 18.29
CA ARG A 162 -7.33 -1.01 18.84
C ARG A 162 -5.84 -0.79 19.20
N PRO A 163 -5.39 -1.22 20.38
CA PRO A 163 -3.97 -1.14 20.75
C PRO A 163 -3.09 -1.91 19.77
N VAL A 164 -1.92 -1.34 19.46
CA VAL A 164 -0.89 -2.02 18.66
C VAL A 164 -0.34 -3.21 19.45
N LYS A 165 -0.27 -4.39 18.82
CA LYS A 165 0.08 -5.65 19.49
C LYS A 165 1.56 -6.02 19.41
N ALA A 166 2.26 -5.58 18.36
CA ALA A 166 3.63 -5.99 18.08
C ALA A 166 4.44 -4.87 17.40
N ALA A 167 5.77 -4.96 17.50
CA ALA A 167 6.71 -4.04 16.88
C ALA A 167 7.48 -4.72 15.73
N GLY A 168 7.78 -3.95 14.68
CA GLY A 168 8.49 -4.45 13.50
C GLY A 168 9.99 -4.61 13.75
N LEU A 169 10.56 -5.73 13.32
CA LEU A 169 12.00 -6.00 13.23
C LEU A 169 12.39 -6.19 11.77
N HIS A 170 13.64 -5.91 11.43
CA HIS A 170 14.15 -6.12 10.08
C HIS A 170 15.54 -6.78 10.13
N PRO A 171 15.93 -7.54 9.09
CA PRO A 171 17.24 -8.15 9.05
C PRO A 171 18.34 -7.09 9.06
N THR A 172 19.43 -7.33 9.79
CA THR A 172 20.62 -6.46 9.74
C THR A 172 21.56 -6.93 8.63
N PRO A 173 22.37 -6.03 8.05
CA PRO A 173 23.33 -6.41 7.02
C PRO A 173 24.31 -7.50 7.47
N GLU A 174 24.73 -7.48 8.75
CA GLU A 174 25.64 -8.48 9.32
C GLU A 174 24.98 -9.87 9.39
N GLN A 175 23.67 -9.93 9.70
CA GLN A 175 22.91 -11.18 9.68
C GLN A 175 22.82 -11.76 8.27
N ILE A 176 22.55 -10.91 7.27
CA ILE A 176 22.45 -11.34 5.88
C ILE A 176 23.82 -11.76 5.32
N GLU A 177 24.91 -11.11 5.74
CA GLU A 177 26.26 -11.50 5.38
C GLU A 177 26.64 -12.88 5.90
N MET A 178 26.24 -13.20 7.14
CA MET A 178 26.41 -14.54 7.70
C MET A 178 25.67 -15.60 6.88
N PHE A 179 24.44 -15.31 6.44
CA PHE A 179 23.67 -16.22 5.59
C PHE A 179 24.33 -16.40 4.21
N ALA A 180 24.82 -15.32 3.61
CA ALA A 180 25.53 -15.38 2.33
C ALA A 180 26.82 -16.20 2.41
N TYR A 181 27.51 -16.20 3.57
CA TYR A 181 28.67 -17.07 3.78
C TYR A 181 28.30 -18.56 3.74
N HIS A 182 27.16 -18.92 4.32
CA HIS A 182 26.67 -20.31 4.32
C HIS A 182 25.99 -20.71 3.01
N LEU A 183 25.47 -19.75 2.24
CA LEU A 183 24.73 -19.95 1.00
C LEU A 183 25.25 -19.00 -0.09
N PRO A 184 26.49 -19.21 -0.61
CA PRO A 184 27.16 -18.25 -1.49
C PRO A 184 26.50 -18.11 -2.87
N ASP A 185 25.81 -19.16 -3.34
CA ASP A 185 25.16 -19.18 -4.66
C ASP A 185 23.73 -18.64 -4.62
N ALA A 186 23.18 -18.33 -3.44
CA ALA A 186 21.83 -17.81 -3.31
C ALA A 186 21.76 -16.31 -3.66
N THR A 187 20.71 -15.91 -4.35
CA THR A 187 20.46 -14.48 -4.64
C THR A 187 20.11 -13.73 -3.35
N LEU A 188 20.36 -12.42 -3.30
CA LEU A 188 20.02 -11.62 -2.13
C LEU A 188 18.53 -11.66 -1.79
N SER A 189 17.64 -11.65 -2.80
CA SER A 189 16.20 -11.79 -2.61
C SER A 189 15.84 -13.12 -1.94
N ASN A 190 16.47 -14.22 -2.39
CA ASN A 190 16.25 -15.55 -1.83
C ASN A 190 16.85 -15.70 -0.43
N LEU A 191 18.02 -15.09 -0.17
CA LEU A 191 18.62 -15.06 1.18
C LEU A 191 17.70 -14.38 2.20
N ILE A 192 17.04 -13.30 1.79
CA ILE A 192 16.07 -12.62 2.64
C ILE A 192 14.86 -13.53 2.91
N ASP A 193 14.31 -14.20 1.90
CA ASP A 193 13.19 -15.15 2.10
C ASP A 193 13.57 -16.28 3.06
N ILE A 194 14.76 -16.85 2.88
CA ILE A 194 15.29 -17.88 3.78
C ILE A 194 15.45 -17.31 5.19
N PHE A 195 16.02 -16.12 5.34
CA PHE A 195 16.17 -15.46 6.64
C PHE A 195 14.81 -15.28 7.34
N VAL A 196 13.81 -14.73 6.64
CA VAL A 196 12.48 -14.54 7.22
C VAL A 196 11.84 -15.87 7.59
N SER A 197 11.97 -16.91 6.75
CA SER A 197 11.43 -18.24 7.02
C SER A 197 12.06 -18.94 8.23
N LEU A 198 13.34 -18.68 8.50
CA LEU A 198 14.08 -19.26 9.63
C LEU A 198 14.05 -18.38 10.87
N SER A 199 13.71 -17.10 10.72
CA SER A 199 13.67 -16.15 11.83
C SER A 199 12.59 -16.54 12.84
N GLN A 200 12.96 -16.51 14.11
CA GLN A 200 12.04 -16.69 15.23
C GLN A 200 12.00 -15.38 16.00
N VAL A 201 10.80 -14.86 16.21
CA VAL A 201 10.56 -13.62 16.94
C VAL A 201 9.55 -13.88 18.06
N ASP A 202 9.74 -13.23 19.20
CA ASP A 202 8.77 -13.30 20.29
C ASP A 202 7.43 -12.71 19.83
N GLY A 203 6.32 -13.13 20.45
CA GLY A 203 4.96 -12.73 20.04
C GLY A 203 4.64 -11.22 20.14
N LEU A 204 5.55 -10.42 20.69
CA LEU A 204 5.50 -8.95 20.70
C LEU A 204 6.19 -8.30 19.50
N TYR A 205 6.72 -9.10 18.57
CA TYR A 205 7.43 -8.63 17.39
C TYR A 205 6.94 -9.33 16.12
N PHE A 206 7.18 -8.69 14.99
CA PHE A 206 6.97 -9.29 13.67
C PHE A 206 8.09 -8.81 12.73
N VAL A 207 8.36 -9.56 11.67
CA VAL A 207 9.32 -9.12 10.65
C VAL A 207 8.63 -8.15 9.70
N CYS A 208 9.22 -6.97 9.51
CA CYS A 208 8.72 -5.93 8.61
C CYS A 208 8.59 -6.43 7.17
N ASN A 209 7.68 -5.80 6.40
CA ASN A 209 7.61 -6.02 4.97
C ASN A 209 8.94 -5.61 4.30
N ILE A 210 9.38 -6.45 3.37
CA ILE A 210 10.68 -6.44 2.69
C ILE A 210 10.52 -6.45 1.16
N ASP A 211 9.31 -6.23 0.66
CA ASP A 211 9.00 -6.38 -0.78
C ASP A 211 9.75 -5.36 -1.62
N ASP A 212 9.86 -4.11 -1.15
CA ASP A 212 10.61 -3.07 -1.85
C ASP A 212 12.11 -3.39 -1.88
N PHE A 213 12.65 -3.95 -0.80
CA PHE A 213 14.03 -4.40 -0.74
C PHE A 213 14.28 -5.54 -1.76
N LYS A 214 13.39 -6.54 -1.78
CA LYS A 214 13.46 -7.68 -2.71
C LYS A 214 13.32 -7.23 -4.16
N PHE A 215 12.39 -6.34 -4.45
CA PHE A 215 12.20 -5.76 -5.79
C PHE A 215 13.49 -5.14 -6.32
N ILE A 216 14.19 -4.34 -5.50
CA ILE A 216 15.49 -3.76 -5.90
C ILE A 216 16.54 -4.86 -6.05
N ALA A 217 16.59 -5.82 -5.11
CA ALA A 217 17.56 -6.91 -5.11
C ALA A 217 17.50 -7.73 -6.41
N ASP A 218 16.29 -8.07 -6.86
CA ASP A 218 16.05 -8.78 -8.12
C ASP A 218 16.42 -7.89 -9.32
N MET A 219 16.03 -6.61 -9.28
CA MET A 219 16.34 -5.66 -10.34
C MET A 219 17.85 -5.49 -10.58
N ILE A 220 18.65 -5.40 -9.52
CA ILE A 220 20.11 -5.19 -9.62
C ILE A 220 20.92 -6.50 -9.57
N GLN A 221 20.27 -7.67 -9.56
CA GLN A 221 20.92 -8.98 -9.41
C GLN A 221 22.07 -9.21 -10.41
N HIS A 222 21.85 -8.83 -11.67
CA HIS A 222 22.81 -9.01 -12.77
C HIS A 222 24.04 -8.09 -12.72
N ILE A 223 24.09 -7.13 -11.78
CA ILE A 223 25.19 -6.18 -11.64
C ILE A 223 26.20 -6.74 -10.64
N PRO A 224 27.51 -6.79 -10.96
CA PRO A 224 28.53 -7.32 -10.05
C PRO A 224 28.82 -6.33 -8.91
N LEU A 225 28.08 -6.47 -7.82
CA LEU A 225 28.26 -5.72 -6.58
C LEU A 225 28.61 -6.67 -5.44
N ASN A 226 29.52 -6.24 -4.57
CA ASN A 226 29.72 -6.91 -3.29
C ASN A 226 28.44 -6.85 -2.45
N LEU A 227 28.29 -7.79 -1.51
CA LEU A 227 27.07 -7.94 -0.73
C LEU A 227 26.71 -6.68 0.08
N ARG A 228 27.70 -6.03 0.69
CA ARG A 228 27.49 -4.84 1.53
C ARG A 228 26.94 -3.67 0.73
N SER A 229 27.56 -3.38 -0.42
CA SER A 229 27.11 -2.35 -1.34
C SER A 229 25.73 -2.69 -1.90
N ARG A 230 25.52 -3.94 -2.34
CA ARG A 230 24.21 -4.40 -2.84
C ARG A 230 23.11 -4.19 -1.82
N TYR A 231 23.35 -4.58 -0.57
CA TYR A 231 22.41 -4.38 0.54
C TYR A 231 22.05 -2.90 0.70
N VAL A 232 23.05 -2.00 0.72
CA VAL A 232 22.80 -0.55 0.83
C VAL A 232 21.95 -0.04 -0.33
N PHE A 233 22.23 -0.43 -1.58
CA PHE A 233 21.40 -0.08 -2.73
C PHE A 233 19.94 -0.57 -2.58
N CYS A 234 19.73 -1.78 -2.05
CA CYS A 234 18.41 -2.35 -1.78
C CYS A 234 17.66 -1.68 -0.61
N THR A 235 18.35 -0.93 0.25
CA THR A 235 17.70 -0.12 1.29
C THR A 235 17.39 1.31 0.84
N ALA A 236 17.78 1.70 -0.37
CA ALA A 236 17.53 3.04 -0.87
C ALA A 236 16.02 3.25 -1.08
N PRO A 237 15.43 4.36 -0.58
CA PRO A 237 14.01 4.61 -0.76
C PRO A 237 13.73 4.88 -2.25
N LEU A 238 12.86 4.08 -2.86
CA LEU A 238 12.35 4.37 -4.21
C LEU A 238 10.85 4.11 -4.31
N ASN A 239 10.23 4.82 -5.25
CA ASN A 239 8.89 4.48 -5.72
C ASN A 239 8.98 3.47 -6.87
N ARG A 240 8.69 2.19 -6.60
CA ARG A 240 8.70 1.11 -7.61
C ARG A 240 7.69 1.30 -8.75
N LYS A 241 6.71 2.21 -8.58
CA LYS A 241 5.72 2.53 -9.63
C LYS A 241 6.27 3.47 -10.69
N GLU A 242 7.40 4.15 -10.45
CA GLU A 242 8.01 5.09 -11.38
C GLU A 242 9.16 4.43 -12.16
N PRO A 243 8.95 4.06 -13.44
CA PRO A 243 9.95 3.31 -14.21
C PRO A 243 11.24 4.10 -14.43
N PHE A 244 11.14 5.43 -14.51
CA PHE A 244 12.29 6.30 -14.68
C PHE A 244 13.23 6.24 -13.47
N VAL A 245 12.70 6.28 -12.25
CA VAL A 245 13.47 6.17 -11.01
C VAL A 245 14.17 4.82 -10.93
N CYS A 246 13.45 3.73 -11.23
CA CYS A 246 14.01 2.37 -11.28
C CYS A 246 15.17 2.27 -12.29
N THR A 247 14.99 2.85 -13.48
CA THR A 247 16.02 2.89 -14.52
C THR A 247 17.25 3.67 -14.07
N MET A 248 17.07 4.77 -13.35
CA MET A 248 18.18 5.57 -12.83
C MET A 248 18.93 4.84 -11.71
N LEU A 249 18.24 4.14 -10.80
CA LEU A 249 18.88 3.28 -9.79
C LEU A 249 19.75 2.18 -10.45
N LEU A 250 19.25 1.54 -11.50
CA LEU A 250 20.03 0.58 -12.31
C LEU A 250 21.29 1.21 -12.91
N LYS A 251 21.18 2.41 -13.47
CA LYS A 251 22.34 3.13 -14.01
C LYS A 251 23.34 3.50 -12.90
N PHE A 252 22.85 3.89 -11.73
CA PHE A 252 23.71 4.21 -10.59
C PHE A 252 24.50 2.98 -10.13
N ALA A 253 23.81 1.85 -9.93
CA ALA A 253 24.43 0.59 -9.56
C ALA A 253 25.46 0.11 -10.60
N ARG A 254 25.17 0.27 -11.90
CA ARG A 254 26.12 -0.08 -12.98
C ARG A 254 27.38 0.79 -12.96
N GLN A 255 27.24 2.11 -12.87
CA GLN A 255 28.41 3.00 -12.77
C GLN A 255 29.22 2.70 -11.52
N PHE A 256 28.55 2.45 -10.39
CA PHE A 256 29.19 2.05 -9.15
C PHE A 256 30.01 0.76 -9.32
N SER A 257 29.45 -0.27 -9.97
CA SER A 257 30.16 -1.55 -10.20
C SER A 257 31.40 -1.42 -11.10
N ARG A 258 31.45 -0.38 -11.94
CA ARG A 258 32.59 -0.08 -12.83
C ARG A 258 33.64 0.80 -12.18
N ASN A 259 33.43 1.20 -10.93
CA ASN A 259 34.27 2.16 -10.23
C ASN A 259 34.37 3.52 -10.98
N GLU A 260 33.30 3.90 -11.68
CA GLU A 260 33.15 5.21 -12.34
C GLU A 260 32.30 6.16 -11.49
N PRO A 261 32.85 7.29 -11.01
CA PRO A 261 32.10 8.24 -10.20
C PRO A 261 30.91 8.85 -10.96
N LEU A 262 29.78 8.98 -10.27
CA LEU A 262 28.58 9.63 -10.79
C LEU A 262 28.69 11.14 -10.59
N THR A 263 29.39 11.80 -11.50
CA THR A 263 29.56 13.25 -11.45
C THR A 263 28.27 14.01 -11.75
N PHE A 264 28.21 15.28 -11.35
CA PHE A 264 27.14 16.22 -11.65
C PHE A 264 26.84 16.30 -13.15
N ASN A 265 27.89 16.33 -13.98
CA ASN A 265 27.75 16.35 -15.44
C ASN A 265 27.10 15.07 -15.97
N TRP A 266 27.47 13.91 -15.41
CA TRP A 266 26.85 12.64 -15.78
C TRP A 266 25.37 12.63 -15.41
N LEU A 267 25.02 13.10 -14.21
CA LEU A 267 23.63 13.17 -13.75
C LEU A 267 22.78 14.09 -14.64
N CYS A 268 23.28 15.30 -14.91
CA CYS A 268 22.59 16.29 -15.76
C CYS A 268 22.28 15.74 -17.17
N ARG A 269 23.22 15.01 -17.78
CA ARG A 269 22.99 14.40 -19.11
C ARG A 269 21.88 13.35 -19.07
N HIS A 270 21.83 12.55 -18.00
CA HIS A 270 20.86 11.46 -17.87
C HIS A 270 19.47 11.94 -17.47
N THR A 271 19.37 13.05 -16.74
CA THR A 271 18.10 13.71 -16.39
C THR A 271 17.67 14.77 -17.42
N LYS A 272 18.48 15.01 -18.45
CA LYS A 272 18.25 16.02 -19.51
C LYS A 272 18.12 17.44 -18.96
N TRP A 273 18.95 17.78 -17.97
CA TRP A 273 19.04 19.14 -17.43
C TRP A 273 19.68 20.10 -18.46
N PRO A 274 19.23 21.36 -18.60
CA PRO A 274 18.17 22.04 -17.82
C PRO A 274 16.75 21.67 -18.24
N LEU A 275 15.87 21.57 -17.24
CA LEU A 275 14.45 21.25 -17.43
C LEU A 275 13.61 22.54 -17.57
N ALA A 276 12.52 22.44 -18.32
CA ALA A 276 11.57 23.53 -18.52
C ALA A 276 10.33 23.36 -17.63
N ALA A 277 9.55 24.44 -17.47
CA ALA A 277 8.26 24.38 -16.80
C ALA A 277 7.30 23.42 -17.50
N PRO A 278 6.50 22.63 -16.75
CA PRO A 278 5.64 21.62 -17.32
C PRO A 278 4.48 22.27 -18.10
N LYS A 279 4.11 21.67 -19.23
CA LYS A 279 2.98 22.10 -20.07
C LYS A 279 1.72 21.27 -19.85
N ASN A 280 1.87 20.07 -19.28
CA ASN A 280 0.79 19.13 -19.00
C ASN A 280 1.11 18.33 -17.72
N ILE A 281 0.15 17.53 -17.25
CA ILE A 281 0.29 16.74 -16.01
C ILE A 281 1.34 15.64 -16.16
N LYS A 282 1.51 15.06 -17.35
CA LYS A 282 2.53 14.02 -17.58
C LYS A 282 3.94 14.58 -17.40
N GLU A 283 4.19 15.81 -17.89
CA GLU A 283 5.44 16.51 -17.66
C GLU A 283 5.66 16.84 -16.18
N LEU A 284 4.63 17.29 -15.46
CA LEU A 284 4.73 17.53 -14.02
C LEU A 284 5.12 16.25 -13.25
N VAL A 285 4.48 15.12 -13.55
CA VAL A 285 4.81 13.81 -12.96
C VAL A 285 6.24 13.40 -13.31
N HIS A 286 6.70 13.68 -14.53
CA HIS A 286 8.09 13.42 -14.90
C HIS A 286 9.08 14.28 -14.11
N LEU A 287 8.77 15.57 -13.87
CA LEU A 287 9.61 16.44 -13.04
C LEU A 287 9.68 15.95 -11.60
N GLU A 288 8.57 15.49 -11.01
CA GLU A 288 8.55 14.82 -9.70
C GLU A 288 9.47 13.59 -9.70
N ALA A 289 9.41 12.74 -10.73
CA ALA A 289 10.28 11.58 -10.83
C ALA A 289 11.76 11.96 -10.97
N VAL A 290 12.11 13.07 -11.63
CA VAL A 290 13.49 13.58 -11.66
C VAL A 290 13.91 14.08 -10.28
N HIS A 291 13.02 14.74 -9.53
CA HIS A 291 13.29 15.16 -8.16
C HIS A 291 13.59 13.94 -7.26
N ASP A 292 12.81 12.86 -7.37
CA ASP A 292 13.06 11.60 -6.65
C ASP A 292 14.43 10.98 -7.01
N VAL A 293 14.87 11.10 -8.26
CA VAL A 293 16.22 10.65 -8.68
C VAL A 293 17.32 11.49 -8.02
N PHE A 294 17.11 12.79 -7.83
CA PHE A 294 18.05 13.63 -7.09
C PHE A 294 18.07 13.27 -5.60
N ASP A 295 16.93 12.99 -4.98
CA ASP A 295 16.87 12.47 -3.61
C ASP A 295 17.61 11.14 -3.47
N LEU A 296 17.45 10.24 -4.45
CA LEU A 296 18.17 8.97 -4.48
C LEU A 296 19.69 9.16 -4.59
N TYR A 297 20.14 10.07 -5.46
CA TYR A 297 21.56 10.43 -5.56
C TYR A 297 22.11 10.96 -4.23
N LEU A 298 21.38 11.90 -3.60
CA LEU A 298 21.78 12.48 -2.33
C LEU A 298 21.77 11.46 -1.20
N TRP A 299 20.81 10.51 -1.20
CA TRP A 299 20.78 9.44 -0.22
C TRP A 299 22.02 8.55 -0.33
N LEU A 300 22.40 8.18 -1.56
CA LEU A 300 23.58 7.37 -1.84
C LEU A 300 24.90 8.10 -1.55
N SER A 301 24.96 9.43 -1.74
CA SER A 301 26.18 10.21 -1.48
C SER A 301 26.62 10.20 -0.02
N TYR A 302 25.68 10.08 0.93
CA TYR A 302 26.03 9.90 2.34
C TYR A 302 26.65 8.54 2.67
N ARG A 303 26.48 7.53 1.80
CA ARG A 303 27.04 6.17 2.00
C ARG A 303 28.26 5.89 1.14
N PHE A 304 28.33 6.51 -0.05
CA PHE A 304 29.35 6.27 -1.06
C PHE A 304 29.93 7.60 -1.58
N MET A 305 30.59 8.35 -0.70
CA MET A 305 31.05 9.72 -0.99
C MET A 305 31.96 9.81 -2.22
N ASP A 306 32.88 8.87 -2.39
CA ASP A 306 33.82 8.88 -3.53
C ASP A 306 33.13 8.61 -4.87
N MET A 307 32.03 7.84 -4.84
CA MET A 307 31.27 7.46 -6.03
C MET A 307 30.15 8.44 -6.37
N PHE A 308 29.72 9.25 -5.40
CA PHE A 308 28.69 10.28 -5.54
C PHE A 308 29.21 11.62 -4.97
N PRO A 309 30.26 12.20 -5.59
CA PRO A 309 31.03 13.29 -4.98
C PRO A 309 30.27 14.64 -4.95
N ASP A 310 29.35 14.86 -5.88
CA ASP A 310 28.85 16.20 -6.19
C ASP A 310 27.53 16.55 -5.47
N ALA A 311 27.36 16.08 -4.23
CA ALA A 311 26.11 16.21 -3.47
C ALA A 311 25.63 17.67 -3.32
N VAL A 312 26.55 18.62 -3.15
CA VAL A 312 26.21 20.06 -3.02
C VAL A 312 25.61 20.59 -4.33
N LEU A 313 26.26 20.32 -5.46
CA LEU A 313 25.79 20.75 -6.77
C LEU A 313 24.43 20.12 -7.14
N VAL A 314 24.23 18.85 -6.78
CA VAL A 314 22.96 18.15 -6.98
C VAL A 314 21.85 18.78 -6.13
N ARG A 315 22.13 19.17 -4.89
CA ARG A 315 21.17 19.86 -4.02
C ARG A 315 20.76 21.22 -4.59
N ASP A 316 21.69 21.95 -5.20
CA ASP A 316 21.41 23.25 -5.82
C ASP A 316 20.48 23.12 -7.04
N ILE A 317 20.69 22.13 -7.91
CA ILE A 317 19.77 21.89 -9.04
C ILE A 317 18.44 21.28 -8.58
N GLN A 318 18.44 20.49 -7.51
CA GLN A 318 17.22 19.96 -6.91
C GLN A 318 16.33 21.09 -6.40
N LYS A 319 16.92 22.09 -5.73
CA LYS A 319 16.18 23.29 -5.31
C LYS A 319 15.59 24.05 -6.50
N LYS A 320 16.38 24.25 -7.57
CA LYS A 320 15.89 24.88 -8.81
C LYS A 320 14.76 24.07 -9.45
N LEU A 321 14.83 22.75 -9.40
CA LEU A 321 13.76 21.87 -9.89
C LEU A 321 12.50 21.98 -9.03
N ASP A 322 12.62 22.08 -7.71
CA ASP A 322 11.49 22.36 -6.80
C ASP A 322 10.79 23.67 -7.20
N ASP A 323 11.55 24.75 -7.47
CA ASP A 323 11.00 26.02 -7.94
C ASP A 323 10.23 25.86 -9.28
N ILE A 324 10.73 25.04 -10.22
CA ILE A 324 10.04 24.74 -11.49
C ILE A 324 8.74 23.96 -11.25
N ILE A 325 8.77 22.98 -10.36
CA ILE A 325 7.60 22.18 -9.98
C ILE A 325 6.57 23.08 -9.28
N GLN A 326 7.00 24.00 -8.42
CA GLN A 326 6.14 24.98 -7.77
C GLN A 326 5.38 25.84 -8.78
N VAL A 327 6.04 26.32 -9.83
CA VAL A 327 5.39 27.07 -10.92
C VAL A 327 4.35 26.20 -11.63
N GLY A 328 4.68 24.92 -11.86
CA GLY A 328 3.76 23.93 -12.44
C GLY A 328 2.52 23.70 -11.57
N VAL A 329 2.70 23.48 -10.27
CA VAL A 329 1.62 23.24 -9.31
C VAL A 329 0.76 24.48 -9.10
N SER A 330 1.35 25.67 -9.11
CA SER A 330 0.58 26.93 -9.04
C SER A 330 -0.32 27.13 -10.25
N ASN A 331 0.05 26.55 -11.40
CA ASN A 331 -0.73 26.56 -12.64
C ASN A 331 -1.38 25.20 -12.93
N ILE A 332 -1.56 24.33 -11.93
CA ILE A 332 -1.94 22.93 -12.11
C ILE A 332 -3.23 22.78 -12.92
N THR A 333 -4.18 23.69 -12.75
CA THR A 333 -5.44 23.71 -13.47
C THR A 333 -5.27 23.90 -14.99
N LYS A 334 -4.33 24.77 -15.41
CA LYS A 334 -3.95 24.94 -16.82
C LYS A 334 -3.34 23.65 -17.37
N LEU A 335 -2.51 22.97 -16.57
CA LEU A 335 -1.90 21.69 -16.94
C LEU A 335 -2.97 20.59 -17.11
N ILE A 336 -3.99 20.57 -16.25
CA ILE A 336 -5.12 19.63 -16.34
C ILE A 336 -5.90 19.87 -17.63
N ARG A 337 -6.21 21.13 -17.98
CA ARG A 337 -6.91 21.48 -19.22
C ARG A 337 -6.10 21.05 -20.46
N ALA A 338 -4.82 21.37 -20.50
CA ALA A 338 -3.94 21.00 -21.62
C ALA A 338 -3.83 19.48 -21.82
N SER A 339 -3.83 18.71 -20.72
CA SER A 339 -3.76 17.25 -20.76
C SER A 339 -5.02 16.61 -21.39
N GLN A 340 -6.18 17.25 -21.29
CA GLN A 340 -7.43 16.77 -21.87
C GLN A 340 -7.64 17.27 -23.31
N SER A 341 -7.24 18.50 -23.63
CA SER A 341 -7.33 19.00 -25.02
C SER A 341 -6.41 18.26 -25.98
N ALA A 342 -5.30 17.68 -25.48
CA ALA A 342 -4.43 16.81 -26.26
C ALA A 342 -5.01 15.39 -26.47
N ALA A 343 -6.06 15.00 -25.74
CA ALA A 343 -6.83 13.80 -26.00
C ALA A 343 -7.99 14.16 -26.97
N ALA A 344 -7.79 13.89 -28.27
CA ALA A 344 -8.78 14.17 -29.30
C ALA A 344 -10.13 13.45 -29.05
N PRO A 345 -11.28 14.00 -29.52
CA PRO A 345 -12.58 13.35 -29.42
C PRO A 345 -12.67 12.24 -30.48
N GLY A 346 -12.10 11.08 -30.17
CA GLY A 346 -12.08 9.94 -31.11
C GLY A 346 -11.42 8.67 -30.60
N THR A 347 -10.75 8.71 -29.45
CA THR A 347 -10.20 7.51 -28.78
C THR A 347 -10.62 7.54 -27.31
N ALA A 348 -11.89 7.26 -27.06
CA ALA A 348 -12.35 6.84 -25.75
C ALA A 348 -12.21 5.32 -25.68
N GLU A 349 -10.97 4.86 -25.46
CA GLU A 349 -10.59 3.62 -24.79
C GLU A 349 -9.05 3.52 -24.82
N VAL A 350 -8.49 2.97 -23.75
CA VAL A 350 -7.04 2.89 -23.43
C VAL A 350 -6.44 4.17 -22.81
N LEU A 351 -7.15 4.74 -21.83
CA LEU A 351 -6.49 5.03 -20.56
C LEU A 351 -6.78 3.80 -19.68
N SER A 352 -5.71 3.17 -19.19
CA SER A 352 -5.70 1.97 -18.35
C SER A 352 -6.99 1.79 -17.54
N GLU A 353 -7.65 0.64 -17.71
CA GLU A 353 -8.89 0.25 -17.05
C GLU A 353 -8.88 0.62 -15.55
N ASP A 354 -9.62 1.68 -15.23
CA ASP A 354 -10.25 1.90 -13.94
C ASP A 354 -11.68 2.30 -14.26
N PHE A 355 -12.60 1.40 -13.90
CA PHE A 355 -14.03 1.49 -14.18
C PHE A 355 -14.65 2.82 -13.72
N PRO A 356 -15.55 3.43 -14.50
CA PRO A 356 -16.45 4.44 -13.98
C PRO A 356 -17.53 3.78 -13.09
N LEU A 357 -17.60 4.20 -11.83
CA LEU A 357 -18.68 3.84 -10.90
C LEU A 357 -19.99 4.50 -11.35
N SER A 358 -20.75 3.81 -12.19
CA SER A 358 -22.20 4.02 -12.29
C SER A 358 -22.87 3.31 -11.11
N ARG A 359 -23.19 4.05 -10.04
CA ARG A 359 -24.09 3.55 -9.00
C ARG A 359 -25.52 3.65 -9.52
N THR A 360 -26.14 2.51 -9.76
CA THR A 360 -27.56 2.37 -10.09
C THR A 360 -28.41 3.03 -9.02
N LYS A 361 -29.29 3.95 -9.46
CA LYS A 361 -30.36 4.54 -8.67
C LYS A 361 -31.20 3.42 -8.05
N ARG A 362 -31.25 3.36 -6.72
CA ARG A 362 -32.38 2.75 -6.02
C ARG A 362 -33.51 3.76 -6.05
N ASP A 363 -34.45 3.57 -6.98
CA ASP A 363 -35.71 4.32 -6.98
C ASP A 363 -36.59 3.84 -5.81
N THR A 364 -36.80 4.74 -4.86
CA THR A 364 -37.95 4.71 -3.95
C THR A 364 -39.08 5.51 -4.58
N ARG A 365 -40.22 4.88 -4.86
CA ARG A 365 -41.55 5.52 -4.78
C ARG A 365 -42.62 4.48 -4.45
N ALA A 366 -43.31 4.74 -3.33
CA ALA A 366 -44.57 4.14 -2.88
C ALA A 366 -45.71 4.46 -3.90
N VAL A 367 -46.91 3.85 -3.92
CA VAL A 367 -47.94 3.74 -2.87
C VAL A 367 -49.08 2.78 -3.35
N SER A 368 -49.73 2.11 -2.39
CA SER A 368 -51.13 1.60 -2.30
C SER A 368 -51.71 0.48 -3.18
N ASP A 369 -52.25 -0.52 -2.47
CA ASP A 369 -53.58 -1.18 -2.56
C ASP A 369 -54.17 -1.57 -3.93
N HIS A 370 -54.32 -2.88 -4.16
CA HIS A 370 -55.66 -3.53 -4.13
C HIS A 370 -55.60 -5.05 -4.32
N HIS A 371 -56.69 -5.70 -3.88
CA HIS A 371 -56.98 -7.13 -3.84
C HIS A 371 -57.01 -7.85 -5.19
N GLY A 372 -56.69 -9.16 -5.13
CA GLY A 372 -57.66 -10.18 -5.51
C GLY A 372 -57.60 -10.77 -6.93
N ALA A 373 -57.56 -12.12 -6.94
CA ALA A 373 -58.09 -13.03 -7.95
C ALA A 373 -57.26 -13.38 -9.20
N LYS A 374 -56.82 -14.65 -9.19
CA LYS A 374 -56.92 -15.67 -10.25
C LYS A 374 -57.06 -15.17 -11.70
N SER A 375 -56.18 -15.65 -12.58
CA SER A 375 -56.56 -16.47 -13.75
C SER A 375 -55.30 -17.06 -14.40
N ALA A 376 -55.41 -18.32 -14.80
CA ALA A 376 -54.45 -19.04 -15.61
C ALA A 376 -54.53 -18.54 -17.06
N GLU A 377 -53.41 -18.55 -17.78
CA GLU A 377 -53.35 -19.06 -19.15
C GLU A 377 -51.90 -19.17 -19.63
N ALA A 378 -51.62 -20.31 -20.24
CA ALA A 378 -50.36 -20.66 -20.87
C ALA A 378 -50.34 -20.09 -22.29
N PHE A 379 -49.21 -19.53 -22.72
CA PHE A 379 -48.83 -19.54 -24.13
C PHE A 379 -47.31 -19.65 -24.28
N SER A 380 -46.92 -20.79 -24.84
CA SER A 380 -45.60 -21.12 -25.34
C SER A 380 -45.40 -20.57 -26.76
N ILE A 381 -44.28 -19.91 -27.03
CA ILE A 381 -43.69 -19.82 -28.36
C ILE A 381 -42.19 -20.05 -28.23
N ALA A 382 -41.72 -21.11 -28.89
CA ALA A 382 -40.32 -21.43 -29.12
C ALA A 382 -39.86 -20.81 -30.44
N VAL A 383 -38.61 -20.37 -30.51
CA VAL A 383 -37.84 -20.28 -31.75
C VAL A 383 -36.50 -20.97 -31.50
N GLU A 384 -36.30 -22.08 -32.22
CA GLU A 384 -35.10 -22.90 -32.27
C GLU A 384 -34.01 -22.26 -33.14
N VAL A 385 -32.75 -22.48 -32.73
CA VAL A 385 -31.54 -22.32 -33.54
C VAL A 385 -31.08 -23.73 -33.95
N PRO A 386 -30.81 -24.03 -35.24
CA PRO A 386 -30.20 -25.30 -35.67
C PRO A 386 -28.71 -25.28 -35.27
N GLY A 387 -28.14 -26.31 -34.63
CA GLY A 387 -27.85 -27.63 -35.19
C GLY A 387 -26.53 -27.56 -35.97
N GLU A 388 -25.42 -28.16 -35.52
CA GLU A 388 -25.14 -29.59 -35.65
C GLU A 388 -24.11 -30.06 -34.60
N ARG A 389 -24.46 -31.06 -33.78
CA ARG A 389 -24.17 -32.52 -33.91
C ARG A 389 -22.69 -32.83 -33.70
N ARG A 390 -22.27 -33.80 -32.89
CA ARG A 390 -22.82 -35.12 -32.49
C ARG A 390 -21.76 -35.64 -31.46
N ALA A 391 -22.00 -36.54 -30.53
CA ALA A 391 -23.10 -37.44 -30.27
C ALA A 391 -22.92 -37.99 -28.84
N LYS A 392 -24.05 -38.25 -28.18
CA LYS A 392 -24.42 -39.54 -27.56
C LYS A 392 -23.43 -40.12 -26.54
N ASN A 393 -23.81 -40.47 -25.32
CA ASN A 393 -25.06 -40.96 -24.75
C ASN A 393 -24.65 -41.32 -23.29
N LEU A 394 -25.47 -41.44 -22.26
CA LEU A 394 -26.90 -41.33 -22.00
C LEU A 394 -27.01 -41.48 -20.48
N LYS A 395 -27.90 -40.67 -19.88
CA LYS A 395 -28.86 -41.01 -18.79
C LYS A 395 -28.32 -41.62 -17.49
N ALA A 396 -28.84 -41.28 -16.32
CA ALA A 396 -29.92 -40.39 -15.87
C ALA A 396 -29.68 -40.16 -14.36
N TYR A 397 -29.84 -38.96 -13.79
CA TYR A 397 -31.12 -38.33 -13.39
C TYR A 397 -32.01 -39.32 -12.61
N ARG A 398 -32.13 -39.26 -11.29
CA ARG A 398 -32.96 -38.36 -10.45
C ARG A 398 -33.01 -39.04 -9.06
N SER A 399 -33.30 -38.44 -7.91
CA SER A 399 -33.78 -37.12 -7.53
C SER A 399 -33.81 -37.08 -5.99
N ALA A 400 -33.52 -35.90 -5.44
CA ALA A 400 -34.22 -35.20 -4.35
C ALA A 400 -34.78 -36.00 -3.16
N THR A 401 -34.36 -35.63 -1.94
CA THR A 401 -35.14 -34.92 -0.87
C THR A 401 -34.30 -34.94 0.42
N ARG A 402 -33.93 -33.79 1.02
CA ARG A 402 -34.67 -32.86 1.90
C ARG A 402 -34.59 -33.28 3.39
N GLN A 403 -34.20 -32.28 4.20
CA GLN A 403 -34.36 -32.11 5.66
C GLN A 403 -33.24 -32.54 6.65
N GLU A 404 -32.66 -31.50 7.23
CA GLU A 404 -32.60 -31.16 8.67
C GLU A 404 -31.78 -32.02 9.65
N ASP A 405 -30.79 -31.31 10.23
CA ASP A 405 -30.51 -31.19 11.66
C ASP A 405 -29.55 -32.14 12.42
N LEU A 406 -28.76 -31.46 13.27
CA LEU A 406 -28.18 -31.86 14.56
C LEU A 406 -26.85 -32.66 14.62
N LYS A 407 -25.79 -31.90 14.95
CA LYS A 407 -24.78 -32.14 16.00
C LYS A 407 -24.58 -33.58 16.52
N SER A 408 -23.38 -34.14 16.36
CA SER A 408 -22.40 -34.45 17.43
C SER A 408 -21.36 -35.51 17.03
N HIS A 409 -20.25 -35.51 17.74
CA HIS A 409 -18.98 -36.19 17.46
C HIS A 409 -19.02 -37.74 17.43
N GLY A 410 -18.22 -38.30 16.51
CA GLY A 410 -17.60 -39.61 16.65
C GLY A 410 -16.16 -39.57 16.12
N ARG A 411 -15.16 -39.68 17.00
CA ARG A 411 -13.73 -39.74 16.65
C ARG A 411 -13.46 -41.00 15.80
N GLY A 412 -13.39 -40.84 14.48
CA GLY A 412 -12.79 -41.85 13.60
C GLY A 412 -11.26 -41.87 13.76
N SER A 413 -10.66 -43.06 13.71
CA SER A 413 -9.20 -43.24 13.62
C SER A 413 -8.62 -42.29 12.56
N LEU A 414 -7.46 -41.68 12.84
CA LEU A 414 -6.80 -40.71 11.95
C LEU A 414 -6.66 -41.28 10.52
N ALA A 415 -6.38 -42.58 10.40
CA ALA A 415 -6.30 -43.29 9.14
C ALA A 415 -7.60 -43.18 8.30
N ASN A 416 -8.77 -43.31 8.94
CA ASN A 416 -10.06 -43.21 8.26
C ASN A 416 -10.34 -41.76 7.81
N ARG A 417 -9.82 -40.76 8.51
CA ARG A 417 -9.92 -39.36 8.08
C ARG A 417 -9.05 -39.09 6.86
N LEU A 418 -7.81 -39.57 6.86
CA LEU A 418 -6.87 -39.38 5.75
C LEU A 418 -7.31 -40.10 4.47
N LEU A 419 -7.92 -41.30 4.58
CA LEU A 419 -8.54 -41.99 3.44
C LEU A 419 -9.73 -41.21 2.87
N ARG A 420 -10.58 -40.65 3.74
CA ARG A 420 -11.78 -39.91 3.34
C ARG A 420 -11.46 -38.57 2.68
N GLU A 421 -10.38 -37.94 3.11
CA GLU A 421 -9.85 -36.69 2.54
C GLU A 421 -9.01 -36.93 1.27
N GLY A 422 -8.83 -38.18 0.85
CA GLY A 422 -8.09 -38.54 -0.38
C GLY A 422 -6.58 -38.30 -0.28
N LEU A 423 -6.07 -38.01 0.91
CA LEU A 423 -4.65 -37.77 1.20
C LEU A 423 -3.86 -39.07 1.33
N LEU A 424 -4.55 -40.22 1.41
CA LEU A 424 -3.97 -41.55 1.48
C LEU A 424 -4.85 -42.52 0.69
N THR A 425 -4.24 -43.48 -0.02
CA THR A 425 -4.97 -44.59 -0.64
C THR A 425 -4.96 -45.82 0.28
N GLN A 426 -5.91 -46.74 0.09
CA GLN A 426 -6.00 -47.96 0.89
C GLN A 426 -4.74 -48.85 0.76
N GLU A 427 -4.07 -48.80 -0.40
CA GLU A 427 -2.82 -49.52 -0.65
C GLU A 427 -1.65 -48.93 0.14
N MET A 428 -1.52 -47.60 0.17
CA MET A 428 -0.48 -46.92 0.95
C MET A 428 -0.65 -47.17 2.46
N LEU A 429 -1.89 -47.24 2.96
CA LEU A 429 -2.15 -47.56 4.35
C LEU A 429 -1.69 -48.98 4.71
N ARG A 430 -1.94 -49.96 3.83
CA ARG A 430 -1.47 -51.35 4.03
C ARG A 430 0.05 -51.47 3.99
N GLN A 431 0.73 -50.71 3.11
CA GLN A 431 2.19 -50.66 3.09
C GLN A 431 2.76 -50.08 4.38
N LEU A 432 2.21 -48.97 4.88
CA LEU A 432 2.63 -48.37 6.15
C LEU A 432 2.40 -49.31 7.34
N GLU A 433 1.30 -50.05 7.37
CA GLU A 433 1.05 -51.06 8.40
C GLU A 433 2.06 -52.22 8.32
N SER A 434 2.44 -52.66 7.11
CA SER A 434 3.48 -53.68 6.92
C SER A 434 4.86 -53.18 7.37
N GLU A 435 5.24 -51.97 6.99
CA GLU A 435 6.51 -51.35 7.40
C GLU A 435 6.58 -51.17 8.92
N TRP A 436 5.47 -50.77 9.55
CA TRP A 436 5.40 -50.65 11.01
C TRP A 436 5.60 -52.01 11.70
N GLN A 437 4.97 -53.07 11.19
CA GLN A 437 5.12 -54.43 11.74
C GLN A 437 6.54 -54.97 11.55
N ASP A 438 7.16 -54.70 10.41
CA ASP A 438 8.56 -55.08 10.13
C ASP A 438 9.54 -54.29 11.01
N GLN A 439 9.27 -53.00 11.27
CA GLN A 439 10.06 -52.20 12.20
C GLN A 439 9.92 -52.66 13.65
N HIS A 440 8.75 -53.16 14.05
CA HIS A 440 8.55 -53.75 15.39
C HIS A 440 9.19 -55.13 15.52
N ARG A 441 9.23 -55.94 14.45
CA ARG A 441 9.96 -57.22 14.44
C ARG A 441 11.48 -57.05 14.47
N ASN A 442 12.01 -55.98 13.87
CA ASN A 442 13.45 -55.72 13.77
C ASN A 442 14.03 -54.82 14.88
N GLY A 443 13.35 -54.69 16.02
CA GLY A 443 13.94 -54.37 17.33
C GLY A 443 15.05 -53.31 17.38
N ARG A 444 14.82 -52.12 16.83
CA ARG A 444 15.73 -50.96 17.02
C ARG A 444 15.03 -49.78 17.68
N TYR A 445 14.75 -49.91 18.98
CA TYR A 445 14.79 -48.80 19.95
C TYR A 445 15.03 -49.39 21.35
N GLY A 446 16.27 -49.32 21.83
CA GLY A 446 16.63 -49.56 23.23
C GLY A 446 16.83 -48.23 23.95
N LEU A 447 15.82 -47.79 24.71
CA LEU A 447 15.97 -46.77 25.75
C LEU A 447 16.62 -47.41 26.98
N GLY A 448 17.87 -47.05 27.27
CA GLY A 448 18.59 -47.50 28.47
C GLY A 448 18.89 -46.34 29.42
N SER A 449 18.02 -46.16 30.42
CA SER A 449 18.34 -45.45 31.67
C SER A 449 18.27 -46.45 32.80
N LYS A 450 19.39 -46.68 33.50
CA LYS A 450 19.42 -47.05 34.93
C LYS A 450 20.84 -46.95 35.49
N ARG A 451 20.93 -46.21 36.59
CA ARG A 451 21.99 -46.25 37.61
C ARG A 451 21.95 -47.62 38.32
N ASP A 452 23.10 -48.12 38.78
CA ASP A 452 23.39 -48.26 40.22
C ASP A 452 24.82 -48.75 40.51
N ASP A 453 25.25 -48.37 41.72
CA ASP A 453 26.55 -48.36 42.38
C ASP A 453 27.31 -49.69 42.52
N GLN A 454 28.66 -49.65 42.61
CA GLN A 454 29.40 -49.76 43.89
C GLN A 454 30.94 -49.95 43.74
N ASN A 455 31.66 -49.02 44.38
CA ASN A 455 32.83 -49.12 45.28
C ASN A 455 34.21 -49.75 44.93
N SER A 456 35.22 -48.93 45.28
CA SER A 456 36.57 -49.18 45.86
C SER A 456 37.69 -48.55 44.99
N SER A 457 38.72 -47.86 45.48
CA SER A 457 39.19 -47.37 46.78
C SER A 457 40.54 -46.65 46.53
N ASN A 458 40.92 -45.68 47.38
CA ASN A 458 42.26 -45.05 47.53
C ASN A 458 42.75 -44.18 46.35
N GLU A 459 43.49 -43.08 46.50
CA GLU A 459 44.32 -42.56 47.59
C GLU A 459 44.64 -41.06 47.35
N ALA A 460 45.26 -40.44 48.35
CA ALA A 460 45.54 -39.02 48.56
C ALA A 460 46.38 -38.27 47.50
N GLY A 461 46.33 -36.93 47.50
CA GLY A 461 47.35 -36.14 46.77
C GLY A 461 47.14 -34.63 46.66
N LYS A 462 47.57 -33.89 47.68
CA LYS A 462 47.86 -32.44 47.70
C LYS A 462 48.74 -31.92 46.54
N LYS A 463 48.61 -30.60 46.31
CA LYS A 463 49.61 -29.55 45.94
C LYS A 463 49.74 -29.07 44.48
N LYS A 464 49.51 -27.75 44.36
CA LYS A 464 50.35 -26.70 43.73
C LYS A 464 51.23 -27.11 42.53
N LYS A 465 51.05 -26.40 41.41
CA LYS A 465 51.88 -25.24 41.07
C LYS A 465 51.15 -24.32 40.09
#